data_AF-A0A7C5CEH7-F1
#
_entry.id   AF-A0A7C5CEH7-F1
#
_cell.length_a   1.000
_cell.length_b   1.000
_cell.length_c   1.000
_cell.angle_alpha   90.00
_cell.angle_beta   90.00
_cell.angle_gamma   90.00
#
_symmetry.space_group_name_H-M   'P 1'
#
loop_
_entity.id
_entity.type
_entity.pdbx_description
1 polymer ?
#
loop_
_entity_poly.entity_id
_entity_poly.type
_entity_poly.pdbx_seq_one_letter_code
_entity_poly.pdbx_strand_id
1 'polypeptide(L)'
;MIILPTRRAVLKSALGGVAGLAFASPASALVRIVVSGAEFTPLPIAIPDFASSDPEFGRQVTDIVRENLRGSGLFAPLPASAMPESVGDVSATPDFEQWTAKNVDALVMGQVERSTQIQSSVRVWDTRGAEQVVGQSLSTDMTSWRRIAHIVSDAIYSSLTGEGGYFDTRVVYVAESGPKANRVKRLAIMDQDGANNQYLTTGRTLALTPRYSSNGSVIAYMNYDDGNPQVYLLDMASGNQQRLGSFGQMTFSPRFAPDGRTLAFSVEAGGTANLYSLPIGGRTPRQLTNSAAIDTSPSYAPDGSRIAFESDRGGQQQIYVMSAGGGGAQRISYGDGAYSTPVWSPKGVLIAFTRREGGQFHIGTMKPDGSGERILASSFHMEGPTWAPNGRVIMYFSDPGANGGPKLYSVDIWGRNQRQIPTETFASDPAWSPLLS
;
A
#
# COMPACT_ATOMS: atom_id res chain seq x y z
N MET A 1 82.62 -4.72 -31.22
CA MET A 1 83.50 -3.59 -31.59
C MET A 1 82.69 -2.31 -31.39
N ILE A 2 83.30 -1.25 -30.84
CA ILE A 2 82.72 0.05 -30.38
C ILE A 2 82.16 -0.06 -28.93
N ILE A 3 82.95 0.13 -27.85
CA ILE A 3 83.55 1.35 -27.25
C ILE A 3 82.52 2.29 -26.57
N LEU A 4 82.50 2.26 -25.23
CA LEU A 4 81.92 3.21 -24.24
C LEU A 4 82.71 4.55 -24.23
N PRO A 5 82.23 5.75 -23.74
CA PRO A 5 81.93 5.95 -22.29
C PRO A 5 81.02 7.15 -21.80
N THR A 6 80.51 6.98 -20.56
CA THR A 6 80.35 7.93 -19.41
C THR A 6 79.66 9.31 -19.52
N ARG A 7 78.70 9.61 -18.61
CA ARG A 7 78.93 10.35 -17.33
C ARG A 7 77.65 10.53 -16.48
N ARG A 8 77.86 10.37 -15.17
CA ARG A 8 77.04 10.70 -13.98
C ARG A 8 76.07 11.89 -14.11
N ALA A 9 74.88 11.75 -13.52
CA ALA A 9 74.46 12.57 -12.39
C ALA A 9 73.30 11.90 -11.63
N VAL A 10 73.54 11.66 -10.35
CA VAL A 10 72.60 11.21 -9.33
C VAL A 10 71.77 12.41 -8.90
N LEU A 11 70.43 12.30 -8.83
CA LEU A 11 69.69 13.01 -7.81
C LEU A 11 68.70 12.06 -7.13
N LYS A 12 68.97 11.86 -5.85
CA LYS A 12 68.13 11.17 -4.87
C LYS A 12 66.95 12.08 -4.54
N SER A 13 65.75 11.54 -4.54
CA SER A 13 64.66 12.06 -3.73
C SER A 13 63.97 10.85 -3.09
N ALA A 14 64.00 10.85 -1.76
CA ALA A 14 63.62 9.78 -0.88
C ALA A 14 62.13 9.40 -1.05
N LEU A 15 61.84 8.11 -1.23
CA LEU A 15 60.54 7.55 -0.89
C LEU A 15 60.43 7.55 0.64
N GLY A 16 59.74 8.54 1.18
CA GLY A 16 59.18 8.45 2.52
C GLY A 16 57.97 7.51 2.47
N GLY A 17 58.15 6.27 2.91
CA GLY A 17 57.07 5.33 3.10
C GLY A 17 56.17 5.78 4.25
N VAL A 18 54.98 6.29 3.92
CA VAL A 18 53.87 6.39 4.88
C VAL A 18 53.09 5.09 4.75
N ALA A 19 53.33 4.15 5.67
CA ALA A 19 52.43 3.03 5.88
C ALA A 19 51.12 3.57 6.47
N GLY A 20 50.14 3.85 5.61
CA GLY A 20 48.79 4.16 6.04
C GLY A 20 48.17 2.91 6.66
N LEU A 21 48.07 2.90 7.99
CA LEU A 21 47.18 1.99 8.71
C LEU A 21 45.76 2.29 8.23
N ALA A 22 45.25 1.45 7.32
CA ALA A 22 43.83 1.41 7.01
C ALA A 22 43.12 0.87 8.25
N PHE A 23 42.64 1.77 9.11
CA PHE A 23 41.64 1.41 10.10
C PHE A 23 40.37 1.05 9.33
N ALA A 24 40.11 -0.24 9.17
CA ALA A 24 38.78 -0.70 8.85
C ALA A 24 37.90 -0.32 10.05
N SER A 25 37.06 0.71 9.88
CA SER A 25 35.99 0.97 10.84
C SER A 25 35.20 -0.33 10.98
N PRO A 26 34.91 -0.81 12.22
CA PRO A 26 33.97 -1.90 12.37
C PRO A 26 32.67 -1.45 11.71
N ALA A 27 32.23 -2.18 10.69
CA ALA A 27 30.89 -2.00 10.16
C ALA A 27 29.94 -2.52 11.25
N SER A 28 29.55 -1.65 12.18
CA SER A 28 28.47 -1.95 13.12
C SER A 28 27.22 -2.19 12.29
N ALA A 29 26.70 -3.42 12.33
CA ALA A 29 25.44 -3.76 11.70
C ALA A 29 24.32 -3.13 12.54
N LEU A 30 23.91 -1.91 12.18
CA LEU A 30 22.75 -1.25 12.76
C LEU A 30 21.50 -2.15 12.66
N VAL A 31 20.63 -2.09 13.68
CA VAL A 31 19.35 -2.79 13.69
C VAL A 31 18.55 -2.50 12.41
N ARG A 32 18.31 -3.55 11.63
CA ARG A 32 17.56 -3.51 10.39
C ARG A 32 16.81 -4.82 10.20
N ILE A 33 15.58 -4.71 9.73
CA ILE A 33 14.71 -5.85 9.44
C ILE A 33 14.99 -6.32 8.02
N VAL A 34 15.33 -7.60 7.86
CA VAL A 34 15.33 -8.27 6.55
C VAL A 34 13.95 -8.87 6.33
N VAL A 35 13.16 -8.23 5.47
CA VAL A 35 11.75 -8.58 5.32
C VAL A 35 11.49 -9.57 4.19
N SER A 36 11.98 -10.81 4.34
CA SER A 36 11.88 -11.86 3.32
C SER A 36 11.39 -13.19 3.88
N GLY A 37 10.69 -13.97 3.05
CA GLY A 37 10.34 -15.36 3.34
C GLY A 37 9.06 -15.55 4.16
N ALA A 38 8.62 -16.81 4.24
CA ALA A 38 7.42 -17.20 5.00
C ALA A 38 7.69 -17.31 6.51
N GLU A 39 8.88 -17.76 6.90
CA GLU A 39 9.35 -17.78 8.29
C GLU A 39 9.98 -16.42 8.64
N PHE A 40 9.41 -15.71 9.61
CA PHE A 40 9.89 -14.40 10.03
C PHE A 40 9.55 -14.14 11.49
N THR A 41 10.54 -13.64 12.23
CA THR A 41 10.37 -13.21 13.61
C THR A 41 10.26 -11.68 13.64
N PRO A 42 9.15 -11.12 14.15
CA PRO A 42 9.00 -9.67 14.30
C PRO A 42 10.09 -9.08 15.17
N LEU A 43 10.56 -7.88 14.81
CA LEU A 43 11.60 -7.17 15.56
C LEU A 43 11.06 -6.74 16.94
N PRO A 44 11.66 -7.19 18.06
CA PRO A 44 11.31 -6.69 19.37
C PRO A 44 11.64 -5.19 19.48
N ILE A 45 10.62 -4.38 19.73
CA ILE A 45 10.75 -2.91 19.77
C ILE A 45 10.10 -2.36 21.04
N ALA A 46 10.67 -1.34 21.65
CA ALA A 46 10.02 -0.58 22.71
C ALA A 46 9.72 0.84 22.23
N ILE A 47 8.57 1.35 22.63
CA ILE A 47 8.08 2.67 22.24
C ILE A 47 7.41 3.24 23.49
N PRO A 48 8.14 3.80 24.46
CA PRO A 48 7.55 4.51 25.61
C PRO A 48 6.64 5.65 25.15
N ASP A 49 5.75 6.11 26.02
CA ASP A 49 4.88 7.25 25.71
C ASP A 49 5.73 8.45 25.32
N PHE A 50 5.34 9.14 24.25
CA PHE A 50 6.05 10.34 23.81
C PHE A 50 5.90 11.43 24.86
N ALA A 51 7.02 12.08 25.19
CA ALA A 51 7.04 13.25 26.05
C ALA A 51 6.18 14.37 25.45
N SER A 52 5.39 15.04 26.30
CA SER A 52 4.46 16.09 25.88
C SER A 52 4.08 16.94 27.08
N SER A 53 3.87 18.25 26.87
CA SER A 53 3.24 19.14 27.86
C SER A 53 1.82 18.71 28.22
N ASP A 54 1.16 17.94 27.35
CA ASP A 54 -0.06 17.19 27.59
C ASP A 54 0.25 15.66 27.53
N PRO A 55 0.50 15.00 28.67
CA PRO A 55 0.84 13.58 28.69
C PRO A 55 -0.23 12.65 28.12
N GLU A 56 -1.51 13.05 28.17
CA GLU A 56 -2.60 12.29 27.56
C GLU A 56 -2.43 12.26 26.04
N PHE A 57 -2.16 13.42 25.45
CA PHE A 57 -1.93 13.56 24.03
C PHE A 57 -0.69 12.77 23.57
N GLY A 58 0.40 12.84 24.34
CA GLY A 58 1.61 12.05 24.11
C GLY A 58 1.32 10.56 24.02
N ARG A 59 0.55 10.03 24.98
CA ARG A 59 0.13 8.63 25.00
C ARG A 59 -0.77 8.26 23.82
N GLN A 60 -1.78 9.08 23.50
CA GLN A 60 -2.70 8.81 22.38
C GLN A 60 -1.98 8.71 21.03
N VAL A 61 -1.01 9.60 20.78
CA VAL A 61 -0.16 9.54 19.57
C VAL A 61 0.68 8.27 19.57
N THR A 62 1.29 7.94 20.71
CA THR A 62 2.15 6.76 20.85
C THR A 62 1.38 5.45 20.67
N ASP A 63 0.14 5.37 21.16
CA ASP A 63 -0.70 4.18 21.01
C ASP A 63 -1.00 3.87 19.54
N ILE A 64 -1.24 4.90 18.71
CA ILE A 64 -1.38 4.74 17.27
C ILE A 64 -0.06 4.27 16.65
N VAL A 65 1.08 4.80 17.08
CA VAL A 65 2.40 4.35 16.58
C VAL A 65 2.64 2.87 16.90
N ARG A 66 2.35 2.46 18.15
CA ARG A 66 2.45 1.05 18.58
C ARG A 66 1.54 0.15 17.75
N GLU A 67 0.29 0.57 17.52
CA GLU A 67 -0.67 -0.25 16.78
C GLU A 67 -0.34 -0.33 15.28
N ASN A 68 0.16 0.75 14.67
CA ASN A 68 0.64 0.73 13.29
C ASN A 68 1.80 -0.27 13.13
N LEU A 69 2.83 -0.16 13.98
CA LEU A 69 4.01 -1.02 13.88
C LEU A 69 3.68 -2.48 14.21
N ARG A 70 2.94 -2.75 15.29
CA ARG A 70 2.42 -4.10 15.59
C ARG A 70 1.60 -4.62 14.42
N GLY A 71 0.72 -3.77 13.90
CA GLY A 71 -0.18 -4.09 12.82
C GLY A 71 0.50 -4.43 11.51
N SER A 72 1.71 -3.97 11.26
CA SER A 72 2.49 -4.40 10.10
C SER A 72 2.92 -5.88 10.15
N GLY A 73 2.90 -6.49 11.34
CA GLY A 73 3.43 -7.83 11.59
C GLY A 73 4.96 -7.90 11.54
N LEU A 74 5.66 -6.77 11.33
CA LEU A 74 7.12 -6.70 11.27
C LEU A 74 7.77 -6.39 12.61
N PHE A 75 6.98 -5.89 13.56
CA PHE A 75 7.45 -5.44 14.86
C PHE A 75 6.65 -6.12 15.97
N ALA A 76 7.30 -6.36 17.10
CA ALA A 76 6.69 -6.81 18.34
C ALA A 76 6.90 -5.74 19.42
N PRO A 77 5.99 -4.74 19.53
CA PRO A 77 6.09 -3.74 20.57
C PRO A 77 5.97 -4.34 21.97
N LEU A 78 6.95 -4.05 22.84
CA LEU A 78 6.92 -4.40 24.25
C LEU A 78 5.68 -3.77 24.92
N PRO A 79 4.90 -4.51 25.75
CA PRO A 79 3.77 -3.93 26.47
C PRO A 79 4.22 -2.83 27.43
N ALA A 80 3.45 -1.74 27.54
CA ALA A 80 3.79 -0.59 28.40
C ALA A 80 4.04 -1.00 29.87
N SER A 81 3.31 -1.99 30.39
CA SER A 81 3.48 -2.50 31.76
C SER A 81 4.81 -3.24 32.01
N ALA A 82 5.52 -3.64 30.95
CA ALA A 82 6.80 -4.35 31.03
C ALA A 82 8.01 -3.43 30.78
N MET A 83 7.77 -2.17 30.39
CA MET A 83 8.82 -1.21 30.10
C MET A 83 9.51 -0.71 31.39
N PRO A 84 10.85 -0.57 31.40
CA PRO A 84 11.56 0.05 32.52
C PRO A 84 11.19 1.53 32.72
N GLU A 85 10.90 2.24 31.62
CA GLU A 85 10.47 3.63 31.61
C GLU A 85 9.15 3.78 30.82
N SER A 86 8.22 4.56 31.35
CA SER A 86 6.91 4.76 30.74
C SER A 86 6.87 5.91 29.73
N VAL A 87 7.76 6.90 29.85
CA VAL A 87 7.82 8.08 28.98
C VAL A 87 9.23 8.21 28.43
N GLY A 88 9.35 8.33 27.11
CA GLY A 88 10.63 8.42 26.44
C GLY A 88 11.00 9.86 26.12
N ASP A 89 12.04 10.40 26.75
CA ASP A 89 12.60 11.70 26.36
C ASP A 89 13.49 11.56 25.11
N VAL A 90 13.11 12.25 24.02
CA VAL A 90 13.87 12.26 22.76
C VAL A 90 15.28 12.85 22.93
N SER A 91 15.49 13.70 23.93
CA SER A 91 16.76 14.38 24.17
C SER A 91 17.74 13.56 25.02
N ALA A 92 17.21 12.62 25.81
CA ALA A 92 18.00 11.77 26.68
C ALA A 92 18.69 10.63 25.92
N THR A 93 19.84 10.19 26.43
CA THR A 93 20.44 8.91 26.03
C THR A 93 19.87 7.81 26.92
N PRO A 94 19.24 6.76 26.35
CA PRO A 94 18.63 5.69 27.15
C PRO A 94 19.64 4.85 27.93
N ASP A 95 19.21 4.27 29.06
CA ASP A 95 19.95 3.19 29.70
C ASP A 95 19.75 1.86 28.94
N PHE A 96 20.64 1.60 27.99
CA PHE A 96 20.54 0.46 27.08
C PHE A 96 20.56 -0.91 27.79
N GLU A 97 21.17 -1.01 28.98
CA GLU A 97 21.23 -2.28 29.73
C GLU A 97 19.83 -2.72 30.19
N GLN A 98 19.00 -1.77 30.64
CA GLN A 98 17.64 -2.06 31.07
C GLN A 98 16.74 -2.54 29.92
N TRP A 99 16.92 -1.97 28.72
CA TRP A 99 16.14 -2.32 27.54
C TRP A 99 16.59 -3.66 26.94
N THR A 100 17.90 -3.90 26.83
CA THR A 100 18.43 -5.19 26.36
C THR A 100 18.05 -6.34 27.31
N ALA A 101 18.00 -6.10 28.63
CA ALA A 101 17.48 -7.06 29.61
C ALA A 101 16.00 -7.43 29.41
N LYS A 102 15.23 -6.62 28.66
CA LYS A 102 13.84 -6.90 28.27
C LYS A 102 13.72 -7.50 26.86
N ASN A 103 14.84 -7.92 26.25
CA ASN A 103 14.92 -8.38 24.86
C ASN A 103 14.38 -7.36 23.86
N VAL A 104 14.63 -6.07 24.09
CA VAL A 104 14.30 -5.00 23.13
C VAL A 104 15.52 -4.76 22.25
N ASP A 105 15.36 -4.90 20.93
CA ASP A 105 16.44 -4.69 19.95
C ASP A 105 16.42 -3.27 19.36
N ALA A 106 15.23 -2.66 19.26
CA ALA A 106 15.06 -1.27 18.85
C ALA A 106 14.27 -0.49 19.89
N LEU A 107 14.71 0.73 20.22
CA LEU A 107 14.01 1.63 21.14
C LEU A 107 13.64 2.94 20.43
N VAL A 108 12.38 3.33 20.53
CA VAL A 108 11.85 4.58 19.98
C VAL A 108 11.61 5.57 21.12
N MET A 109 12.38 6.65 21.15
CA MET A 109 12.17 7.78 22.06
C MET A 109 11.55 8.93 21.28
N GLY A 110 10.54 9.59 21.83
CA GLY A 110 9.84 10.62 21.07
C GLY A 110 9.21 11.69 21.94
N GLN A 111 8.98 12.84 21.33
CA GLN A 111 8.20 13.91 21.92
C GLN A 111 7.13 14.36 20.93
N VAL A 112 6.02 14.88 21.44
CA VAL A 112 4.98 15.50 20.63
C VAL A 112 4.39 16.68 21.39
N GLU A 113 4.23 17.81 20.69
CA GLU A 113 3.67 19.03 21.27
C GLU A 113 2.59 19.59 20.35
N ARG A 114 1.56 20.17 20.97
CA ARG A 114 0.47 20.85 20.25
C ARG A 114 0.47 22.33 20.63
N SER A 115 0.81 23.17 19.66
CA SER A 115 0.71 24.63 19.78
C SER A 115 -0.12 25.18 18.62
N THR A 116 0.47 25.99 17.74
CA THR A 116 -0.16 26.45 16.48
C THR A 116 -0.18 25.37 15.39
N GLN A 117 0.69 24.37 15.55
CA GLN A 117 0.76 23.14 14.77
C GLN A 117 1.08 21.99 15.73
N ILE A 118 0.89 20.75 15.28
CA ILE A 118 1.36 19.57 16.00
C ILE A 118 2.77 19.26 15.51
N GLN A 119 3.74 19.18 16.42
CA GLN A 119 5.12 18.85 16.10
C GLN A 119 5.52 17.60 16.87
N SER A 120 6.17 16.66 16.20
CA SER A 120 6.76 15.49 16.83
C SER A 120 8.24 15.40 16.50
N SER A 121 9.05 14.97 17.45
CA SER A 121 10.42 14.54 17.18
C SER A 121 10.62 13.13 17.69
N VAL A 122 11.29 12.30 16.90
CA VAL A 122 11.49 10.88 17.22
C VAL A 122 12.94 10.49 16.96
N ARG A 123 13.47 9.65 17.85
CA ARG A 123 14.75 8.95 17.67
C ARG A 123 14.55 7.46 17.80
N VAL A 124 15.22 6.72 16.93
CA VAL A 124 15.26 5.26 16.99
C VAL A 124 16.68 4.85 17.33
N TRP A 125 16.83 3.99 18.32
CA TRP A 125 18.09 3.49 18.83
C TRP A 125 18.21 1.99 18.60
N ASP A 126 19.40 1.55 18.19
CA ASP A 126 19.86 0.17 18.34
C ASP A 126 20.31 -0.01 19.79
N THR A 127 19.59 -0.83 20.56
CA THR A 127 19.88 -1.01 21.99
C THR A 127 21.15 -1.82 22.24
N ARG A 128 21.55 -2.68 21.30
CA ARG A 128 22.75 -3.52 21.44
C ARG A 128 24.00 -2.77 20.98
N GLY A 129 23.87 -2.01 19.90
CA GLY A 129 24.92 -1.15 19.38
C GLY A 129 25.09 0.16 20.14
N ALA A 130 24.11 0.54 20.97
CA ALA A 130 24.03 1.84 21.63
C ALA A 130 24.14 3.02 20.64
N GLU A 131 23.56 2.85 19.44
CA GLU A 131 23.72 3.77 18.32
C GLU A 131 22.36 4.32 17.87
N GLN A 132 22.32 5.60 17.54
CA GLN A 132 21.13 6.22 16.97
C GLN A 132 21.00 5.85 15.49
N VAL A 133 19.90 5.18 15.13
CA VAL A 133 19.56 4.81 13.75
C VAL A 133 18.86 5.96 13.03
N VAL A 134 17.97 6.67 13.74
CA VAL A 134 17.12 7.72 13.16
C VAL A 134 16.99 8.89 14.12
N GLY A 135 16.95 10.11 13.58
CA GLY A 135 16.41 11.29 14.26
C GLY A 135 15.61 12.11 13.26
N GLN A 136 14.33 12.36 13.54
CA GLN A 136 13.46 13.16 12.67
C GLN A 136 12.58 14.09 13.48
N SER A 137 12.25 15.24 12.87
CA SER A 137 11.23 16.17 13.36
C SER A 137 10.19 16.38 12.27
N LEU A 138 8.93 16.25 12.64
CA LEU A 138 7.76 16.17 11.76
C LEU A 138 6.68 17.11 12.26
N SER A 139 5.84 17.64 11.38
CA SER A 139 4.72 18.47 11.80
C SER A 139 3.49 18.33 10.90
N THR A 140 2.33 18.69 11.46
CA THR A 140 1.04 18.71 10.78
C THR A 140 0.14 19.79 11.38
N ASP A 141 -0.95 20.11 10.70
CA ASP A 141 -1.98 21.03 11.21
C ASP A 141 -2.67 20.48 12.49
N MET A 142 -3.30 21.38 13.26
CA MET A 142 -3.92 21.03 14.55
C MET A 142 -5.11 20.07 14.48
N THR A 143 -5.73 19.89 13.32
CA THR A 143 -6.90 19.01 13.14
C THR A 143 -6.50 17.59 12.76
N SER A 144 -5.32 17.43 12.16
CA SER A 144 -4.77 16.15 11.69
C SER A 144 -3.93 15.43 12.75
N TRP A 145 -4.36 15.40 14.01
CA TRP A 145 -3.54 14.84 15.09
C TRP A 145 -3.25 13.34 14.93
N ARG A 146 -4.19 12.55 14.41
CA ARG A 146 -3.93 11.13 14.11
C ARG A 146 -2.89 10.97 13.01
N ARG A 147 -2.89 11.89 12.04
CA ARG A 147 -1.94 11.91 10.92
C ARG A 147 -0.50 11.99 11.40
N ILE A 148 -0.19 12.79 12.44
CA ILE A 148 1.19 12.86 12.94
C ILE A 148 1.68 11.50 13.43
N ALA A 149 0.81 10.71 14.07
CA ALA A 149 1.17 9.37 14.53
C ALA A 149 1.44 8.44 13.34
N HIS A 150 0.65 8.53 12.27
CA HIS A 150 0.88 7.75 11.04
C HIS A 150 2.19 8.14 10.34
N ILE A 151 2.48 9.44 10.21
CA ILE A 151 3.75 9.92 9.61
C ILE A 151 4.95 9.47 10.44
N VAL A 152 4.89 9.57 11.78
CA VAL A 152 5.95 9.06 12.67
C VAL A 152 6.11 7.55 12.51
N SER A 153 5.00 6.82 12.38
CA SER A 153 5.02 5.36 12.15
C SER A 153 5.71 5.03 10.82
N ASP A 154 5.42 5.79 9.75
CA ASP A 154 6.02 5.62 8.43
C ASP A 154 7.53 5.90 8.45
N ALA A 155 7.97 6.89 9.24
CA ALA A 155 9.38 7.19 9.45
C ALA A 155 10.14 6.04 10.16
N ILE A 156 9.59 5.53 11.26
CA ILE A 156 10.18 4.40 12.00
C ILE A 156 10.17 3.14 11.14
N TYR A 157 9.06 2.88 10.46
CA TYR A 157 8.94 1.74 9.54
C TYR A 157 9.97 1.80 8.42
N SER A 158 10.08 2.95 7.75
CA SER A 158 10.95 3.08 6.57
C SER A 158 12.42 2.97 6.92
N SER A 159 12.82 3.51 8.05
CA SER A 159 14.21 3.41 8.53
C SER A 159 14.59 1.99 8.91
N LEU A 160 13.75 1.27 9.66
CA LEU A 160 14.06 -0.07 10.15
C LEU A 160 13.89 -1.15 9.08
N THR A 161 13.03 -0.95 8.08
CA THR A 161 12.77 -1.94 7.01
C THR A 161 13.48 -1.62 5.70
N GLY A 162 13.75 -0.34 5.43
CA GLY A 162 14.15 0.14 4.10
C GLY A 162 13.04 0.11 3.05
N GLU A 163 11.79 -0.15 3.45
CA GLU A 163 10.61 -0.09 2.59
C GLU A 163 9.81 1.19 2.83
N GLY A 164 9.09 1.71 1.83
CA GLY A 164 8.21 2.87 2.04
C GLY A 164 7.08 2.60 3.03
N GLY A 165 6.72 3.63 3.79
CA GLY A 165 5.55 3.64 4.67
C GLY A 165 4.21 3.50 3.93
N TYR A 166 3.15 3.25 4.70
CA TYR A 166 1.78 3.15 4.21
C TYR A 166 0.73 3.49 5.28
N PHE A 167 1.15 3.95 6.47
CA PHE A 167 0.23 4.26 7.55
C PHE A 167 -0.49 5.60 7.32
N ASP A 168 0.18 6.60 6.73
CA ASP A 168 -0.45 7.87 6.34
C ASP A 168 -1.21 7.74 5.02
N THR A 169 -2.24 6.88 5.03
CA THR A 169 -3.09 6.56 3.89
C THR A 169 -4.54 6.40 4.32
N ARG A 170 -5.43 6.43 3.32
CA ARG A 170 -6.86 6.19 3.47
C ARG A 170 -7.31 5.04 2.59
N VAL A 171 -8.48 4.52 2.89
CA VAL A 171 -9.16 3.50 2.09
C VAL A 171 -10.54 4.03 1.75
N VAL A 172 -10.85 4.05 0.45
CA VAL A 172 -12.25 4.17 0.01
C VAL A 172 -12.79 2.77 -0.18
N TYR A 173 -14.02 2.54 0.25
CA TYR A 173 -14.68 1.25 0.15
C TYR A 173 -16.18 1.42 -0.06
N VAL A 174 -16.86 0.33 -0.37
CA VAL A 174 -18.31 0.27 -0.45
C VAL A 174 -18.85 -0.16 0.92
N ALA A 175 -19.44 0.78 1.65
CA ALA A 175 -20.16 0.53 2.89
C ALA A 175 -21.57 0.00 2.59
N GLU A 176 -21.92 -1.13 3.20
CA GLU A 176 -23.16 -1.86 2.96
C GLU A 176 -24.01 -1.97 4.23
N SER A 177 -25.27 -1.54 4.15
CA SER A 177 -26.24 -1.57 5.26
C SER A 177 -27.60 -2.12 4.82
N GLY A 178 -28.47 -2.48 5.77
CA GLY A 178 -29.81 -3.02 5.50
C GLY A 178 -29.85 -4.56 5.42
N PRO A 179 -30.91 -5.19 4.89
CA PRO A 179 -30.97 -6.63 4.68
C PRO A 179 -30.22 -7.05 3.40
N LYS A 180 -29.79 -8.31 3.31
CA LYS A 180 -29.03 -8.84 2.16
C LYS A 180 -29.75 -8.68 0.81
N ALA A 181 -31.07 -8.83 0.80
CA ALA A 181 -31.90 -8.69 -0.40
C ALA A 181 -32.07 -7.23 -0.87
N ASN A 182 -31.78 -6.25 -0.01
CA ASN A 182 -31.94 -4.83 -0.33
C ASN A 182 -30.83 -4.00 0.36
N ARG A 183 -29.59 -4.28 -0.02
CA ARG A 183 -28.41 -3.58 0.51
C ARG A 183 -28.37 -2.15 0.00
N VAL A 184 -28.29 -1.20 0.92
CA VAL A 184 -27.87 0.18 0.60
C VAL A 184 -26.36 0.18 0.50
N LYS A 185 -25.82 0.53 -0.66
CA LYS A 185 -24.38 0.56 -0.95
C LYS A 185 -23.92 1.99 -1.17
N ARG A 186 -22.98 2.45 -0.35
CA ARG A 186 -22.43 3.81 -0.34
C ARG A 186 -20.92 3.76 -0.47
N LEU A 187 -20.33 4.69 -1.20
CA LEU A 187 -18.90 4.97 -1.01
C LEU A 187 -18.68 5.60 0.37
N ALA A 188 -17.71 5.08 1.09
CA ALA A 188 -17.19 5.62 2.33
C ALA A 188 -15.66 5.67 2.27
N ILE A 189 -15.06 6.52 3.11
CA ILE A 189 -13.61 6.69 3.26
C ILE A 189 -13.23 6.64 4.74
N MET A 190 -12.10 6.03 5.05
CA MET A 190 -11.53 5.93 6.39
C MET A 190 -10.00 5.98 6.31
N ASP A 191 -9.33 6.23 7.43
CA ASP A 191 -7.90 5.96 7.57
C ASP A 191 -7.66 4.44 7.39
N GLN A 192 -6.45 4.03 7.03
CA GLN A 192 -6.17 2.61 6.74
C GLN A 192 -6.44 1.65 7.92
N ASP A 193 -6.51 2.17 9.15
CA ASP A 193 -6.81 1.43 10.37
C ASP A 193 -8.30 1.42 10.75
N GLY A 194 -9.18 2.04 9.95
CA GLY A 194 -10.63 2.07 10.15
C GLY A 194 -11.15 3.31 10.89
N ALA A 195 -10.28 4.21 11.35
CA ALA A 195 -10.71 5.44 11.99
C ALA A 195 -11.18 6.51 10.98
N ASN A 196 -11.75 7.61 11.50
CA ASN A 196 -12.16 8.77 10.70
C ASN A 196 -13.10 8.44 9.52
N ASN A 197 -14.03 7.50 9.74
CA ASN A 197 -14.97 7.06 8.71
C ASN A 197 -15.94 8.19 8.28
N GLN A 198 -16.12 8.34 6.98
CA GLN A 198 -17.01 9.33 6.36
C GLN A 198 -17.70 8.77 5.12
N TYR A 199 -18.98 9.05 4.92
CA TYR A 199 -19.71 8.68 3.72
C TYR A 199 -19.53 9.72 2.61
N LEU A 200 -19.15 9.28 1.41
CA LEU A 200 -18.94 10.13 0.23
C LEU A 200 -20.18 10.20 -0.68
N THR A 201 -21.11 9.26 -0.51
CA THR A 201 -22.36 9.18 -1.28
C THR A 201 -23.54 8.98 -0.35
N THR A 202 -24.72 9.43 -0.79
CA THR A 202 -25.94 9.39 0.02
C THR A 202 -26.58 8.00 0.10
N GLY A 203 -26.28 7.11 -0.87
CA GLY A 203 -26.88 5.78 -0.99
C GLY A 203 -28.22 5.77 -1.72
N ARG A 204 -28.60 6.88 -2.38
CA ARG A 204 -29.78 6.95 -3.25
C ARG A 204 -29.63 6.10 -4.52
N THR A 205 -28.39 5.98 -5.01
CA THR A 205 -28.00 5.12 -6.12
C THR A 205 -26.94 4.12 -5.65
N LEU A 206 -26.74 3.02 -6.38
CA LEU A 206 -25.70 2.05 -6.03
C LEU A 206 -24.35 2.57 -6.52
N ALA A 207 -23.42 2.79 -5.60
CA ALA A 207 -22.04 3.14 -5.91
C ALA A 207 -21.11 1.97 -5.61
N LEU A 208 -20.30 1.58 -6.61
CA LEU A 208 -19.52 0.34 -6.60
C LEU A 208 -18.11 0.55 -7.16
N THR A 209 -17.19 -0.35 -6.80
CA THR A 209 -15.83 -0.43 -7.38
C THR A 209 -15.05 0.91 -7.43
N PRO A 210 -14.96 1.66 -6.32
CA PRO A 210 -14.27 2.95 -6.28
C PRO A 210 -12.78 2.80 -6.53
N ARG A 211 -12.12 3.75 -7.21
CA ARG A 211 -10.68 3.72 -7.50
C ARG A 211 -10.09 5.12 -7.48
N TYR A 212 -8.98 5.29 -6.78
CA TYR A 212 -8.25 6.55 -6.68
C TYR A 212 -7.50 6.88 -7.96
N SER A 213 -7.44 8.17 -8.30
CA SER A 213 -6.38 8.73 -9.14
C SER A 213 -5.02 8.63 -8.45
N SER A 214 -3.93 8.67 -9.21
CA SER A 214 -2.56 8.51 -8.67
C SER A 214 -2.18 9.54 -7.61
N ASN A 215 -2.82 10.72 -7.63
CA ASN A 215 -2.66 11.79 -6.64
C ASN A 215 -3.78 11.83 -5.57
N GLY A 216 -4.74 10.90 -5.61
CA GLY A 216 -5.83 10.81 -4.64
C GLY A 216 -6.93 11.89 -4.76
N SER A 217 -6.86 12.82 -5.72
CA SER A 217 -7.80 13.94 -5.82
C SER A 217 -9.16 13.57 -6.43
N VAL A 218 -9.24 12.44 -7.15
CA VAL A 218 -10.47 11.98 -7.81
C VAL A 218 -10.69 10.50 -7.51
N ILE A 219 -11.94 10.12 -7.29
CA ILE A 219 -12.38 8.73 -7.26
C ILE A 219 -13.21 8.45 -8.50
N ALA A 220 -12.79 7.47 -9.30
CA ALA A 220 -13.63 6.89 -10.33
C ALA A 220 -14.42 5.71 -9.73
N TYR A 221 -15.70 5.62 -10.02
CA TYR A 221 -16.56 4.56 -9.49
C TYR A 221 -17.69 4.22 -10.47
N MET A 222 -18.32 3.07 -10.29
CA MET A 222 -19.50 2.69 -11.06
C MET A 222 -20.75 3.13 -10.30
N ASN A 223 -21.69 3.78 -10.99
CA ASN A 223 -22.96 4.25 -10.44
C ASN A 223 -24.14 3.61 -11.20
N TYR A 224 -25.14 3.12 -10.47
CA TYR A 224 -26.41 2.66 -11.02
C TYR A 224 -27.48 3.71 -10.76
N ASP A 225 -27.49 4.72 -11.63
CA ASP A 225 -28.49 5.78 -11.70
C ASP A 225 -29.30 5.48 -12.96
N ASP A 226 -30.57 5.06 -12.82
CA ASP A 226 -31.50 4.66 -13.91
C ASP A 226 -31.30 3.29 -14.60
N GLY A 227 -30.69 2.32 -13.91
CA GLY A 227 -30.65 0.91 -14.38
C GLY A 227 -29.63 0.60 -15.48
N ASN A 228 -28.96 1.60 -16.04
CA ASN A 228 -27.80 1.44 -16.92
C ASN A 228 -26.52 1.89 -16.19
N PRO A 229 -25.61 0.98 -15.81
CA PRO A 229 -24.42 1.33 -15.02
C PRO A 229 -23.46 2.22 -15.81
N GLN A 230 -22.97 3.28 -15.18
CA GLN A 230 -22.04 4.21 -15.80
C GLN A 230 -20.86 4.52 -14.88
N VAL A 231 -19.70 4.81 -15.48
CA VAL A 231 -18.54 5.33 -14.75
C VAL A 231 -18.77 6.79 -14.38
N TYR A 232 -18.62 7.11 -13.10
CA TYR A 232 -18.66 8.45 -12.53
C TYR A 232 -17.29 8.84 -11.96
N LEU A 233 -17.07 10.14 -11.87
CA LEU A 233 -15.94 10.79 -11.21
C LEU A 233 -16.46 11.57 -10.01
N LEU A 234 -15.83 11.39 -8.86
CA LEU A 234 -16.03 12.16 -7.64
C LEU A 234 -14.77 12.97 -7.35
N ASP A 235 -14.90 14.30 -7.34
CA ASP A 235 -13.84 15.21 -6.91
C ASP A 235 -13.77 15.26 -5.39
N MET A 236 -12.60 14.97 -4.81
CA MET A 236 -12.45 14.80 -3.36
C MET A 236 -12.43 16.11 -2.58
N ALA A 237 -12.15 17.24 -3.24
CA ALA A 237 -12.11 18.54 -2.59
C ALA A 237 -13.51 19.17 -2.50
N SER A 238 -14.27 19.07 -3.58
CA SER A 238 -15.59 19.71 -3.71
C SER A 238 -16.77 18.77 -3.43
N GLY A 239 -16.55 17.45 -3.49
CA GLY A 239 -17.63 16.46 -3.43
C GLY A 239 -18.47 16.37 -4.71
N ASN A 240 -18.10 17.10 -5.77
CA ASN A 240 -18.84 17.12 -7.03
C ASN A 240 -18.74 15.77 -7.74
N GLN A 241 -19.87 15.31 -8.27
CA GLN A 241 -20.00 14.04 -8.98
C GLN A 241 -20.45 14.28 -10.41
N GLN A 242 -19.80 13.63 -11.37
CA GLN A 242 -20.17 13.71 -12.78
C GLN A 242 -19.94 12.40 -13.50
N ARG A 243 -20.72 12.15 -14.56
CA ARG A 243 -20.48 11.03 -15.48
C ARG A 243 -19.15 11.24 -16.21
N LEU A 244 -18.39 10.17 -16.44
CA LEU A 244 -17.18 10.21 -17.25
C LEU A 244 -17.49 10.64 -18.71
N GLY A 245 -18.63 10.18 -19.22
CA GLY A 245 -19.13 10.48 -20.55
C GLY A 245 -20.50 9.85 -20.77
N SER A 246 -21.07 10.03 -21.97
CA SER A 246 -22.32 9.40 -22.39
C SER A 246 -22.04 8.54 -23.62
N PHE A 247 -21.98 7.22 -23.41
CA PHE A 247 -21.63 6.26 -24.46
C PHE A 247 -22.83 5.44 -24.96
N GLY A 248 -24.00 5.60 -24.33
CA GLY A 248 -25.21 4.79 -24.59
C GLY A 248 -25.14 3.37 -24.02
N GLN A 249 -23.96 2.78 -24.01
CA GLN A 249 -23.64 1.45 -23.49
C GLN A 249 -23.28 1.47 -21.99
N MET A 250 -23.38 0.31 -21.34
CA MET A 250 -22.94 0.14 -19.96
C MET A 250 -21.42 0.34 -19.86
N THR A 251 -20.98 1.08 -18.84
CA THR A 251 -19.55 1.29 -18.56
C THR A 251 -19.19 0.96 -17.12
N PHE A 252 -18.07 0.27 -16.94
CA PHE A 252 -17.70 -0.32 -15.64
C PHE A 252 -16.19 -0.58 -15.50
N SER A 253 -15.76 -1.00 -14.31
CA SER A 253 -14.38 -1.33 -13.96
C SER A 253 -13.35 -0.23 -14.30
N PRO A 254 -13.55 1.02 -13.86
CA PRO A 254 -12.60 2.10 -14.17
C PRO A 254 -11.25 1.90 -13.44
N ARG A 255 -10.14 2.29 -14.09
CA ARG A 255 -8.83 2.48 -13.46
C ARG A 255 -8.09 3.65 -14.08
N PHE A 256 -7.46 4.46 -13.23
CA PHE A 256 -6.56 5.51 -13.68
C PHE A 256 -5.27 4.91 -14.22
N ALA A 257 -4.77 5.53 -15.28
CA ALA A 257 -3.38 5.42 -15.65
C ALA A 257 -2.51 6.16 -14.62
N PRO A 258 -1.20 5.86 -14.53
CA PRO A 258 -0.30 6.51 -13.57
C PRO A 258 -0.22 8.04 -13.73
N ASP A 259 -0.53 8.55 -14.93
CA ASP A 259 -0.61 9.98 -15.23
C ASP A 259 -1.71 10.73 -14.45
N GLY A 260 -2.64 10.00 -13.81
CA GLY A 260 -3.77 10.55 -13.05
C GLY A 260 -4.82 11.28 -13.90
N ARG A 261 -4.68 11.27 -15.22
CA ARG A 261 -5.51 12.05 -16.17
C ARG A 261 -6.18 11.18 -17.23
N THR A 262 -5.77 9.92 -17.37
CA THR A 262 -6.37 8.96 -18.30
C THR A 262 -7.05 7.85 -17.51
N LEU A 263 -8.26 7.45 -17.93
CA LEU A 263 -8.96 6.29 -17.41
C LEU A 263 -8.98 5.17 -18.45
N ALA A 264 -8.71 3.93 -18.04
CA ALA A 264 -9.18 2.73 -18.73
C ALA A 264 -10.47 2.23 -18.08
N PHE A 265 -11.39 1.72 -18.90
CA PHE A 265 -12.69 1.20 -18.45
C PHE A 265 -13.22 0.17 -19.44
N SER A 266 -14.21 -0.61 -19.02
CA SER A 266 -14.89 -1.61 -19.85
C SER A 266 -16.18 -1.02 -20.41
N VAL A 267 -16.50 -1.35 -21.66
CA VAL A 267 -17.78 -1.02 -22.30
C VAL A 267 -18.44 -2.33 -22.73
N GLU A 268 -19.65 -2.58 -22.23
CA GLU A 268 -20.44 -3.77 -22.60
C GLU A 268 -21.39 -3.44 -23.76
N ALA A 269 -21.37 -4.30 -24.77
CA ALA A 269 -22.17 -4.17 -25.97
C ALA A 269 -22.53 -5.56 -26.52
N GLY A 270 -23.82 -5.88 -26.47
CA GLY A 270 -24.36 -7.08 -27.13
C GLY A 270 -23.79 -8.38 -26.59
N GLY A 271 -23.53 -8.46 -25.27
CA GLY A 271 -22.99 -9.65 -24.62
C GLY A 271 -21.47 -9.81 -24.71
N THR A 272 -20.77 -8.81 -25.25
CA THR A 272 -19.30 -8.72 -25.24
C THR A 272 -18.87 -7.50 -24.44
N ALA A 273 -17.63 -7.51 -23.92
CA ALA A 273 -17.05 -6.32 -23.29
C ALA A 273 -15.66 -6.05 -23.86
N ASN A 274 -15.40 -4.80 -24.18
CA ASN A 274 -14.09 -4.37 -24.66
C ASN A 274 -13.54 -3.24 -23.80
N LEU A 275 -12.21 -3.14 -23.76
CA LEU A 275 -11.50 -2.12 -23.01
C LEU A 275 -11.35 -0.85 -23.83
N TYR A 276 -11.54 0.29 -23.18
CA TYR A 276 -11.36 1.62 -23.75
C TYR A 276 -10.51 2.47 -22.83
N SER A 277 -9.84 3.48 -23.37
CA SER A 277 -9.21 4.56 -22.62
C SER A 277 -9.73 5.94 -23.00
N LEU A 278 -9.77 6.84 -22.03
CA LEU A 278 -10.24 8.22 -22.22
C LEU A 278 -9.51 9.18 -21.26
N PRO A 279 -8.89 10.26 -21.77
CA PRO A 279 -8.47 11.38 -20.92
C PRO A 279 -9.67 12.04 -20.23
N ILE A 280 -9.55 12.41 -18.96
CA ILE A 280 -10.60 13.12 -18.22
C ILE A 280 -10.96 14.41 -18.95
N GLY A 281 -12.26 14.63 -19.19
CA GLY A 281 -12.77 15.75 -20.00
C GLY A 281 -12.72 15.53 -21.52
N GLY A 282 -12.11 14.43 -21.98
CA GLY A 282 -12.17 13.98 -23.35
C GLY A 282 -13.57 13.49 -23.74
N ARG A 283 -13.86 13.49 -25.06
CA ARG A 283 -15.18 13.08 -25.59
C ARG A 283 -15.17 11.74 -26.31
N THR A 284 -14.04 11.33 -26.88
CA THR A 284 -13.93 10.16 -27.75
C THR A 284 -13.01 9.12 -27.11
N PRO A 285 -13.55 8.01 -26.60
CA PRO A 285 -12.74 6.92 -26.09
C PRO A 285 -11.93 6.24 -27.20
N ARG A 286 -10.70 5.86 -26.89
CA ARG A 286 -9.87 5.00 -27.72
C ARG A 286 -10.14 3.54 -27.33
N GLN A 287 -10.54 2.71 -28.30
CA GLN A 287 -10.66 1.28 -28.10
C GLN A 287 -9.28 0.62 -27.95
N LEU A 288 -9.11 -0.23 -26.94
CA LEU A 288 -7.86 -0.94 -26.63
C LEU A 288 -7.93 -2.43 -27.01
N THR A 289 -9.10 -3.04 -26.84
CA THR A 289 -9.37 -4.42 -27.28
C THR A 289 -10.56 -4.46 -28.22
N ASN A 290 -10.56 -5.42 -29.14
CA ASN A 290 -11.63 -5.63 -30.11
C ASN A 290 -11.80 -7.13 -30.35
N SER A 291 -12.44 -7.80 -29.42
CA SER A 291 -12.69 -9.24 -29.49
C SER A 291 -14.14 -9.58 -29.15
N ALA A 292 -14.55 -10.81 -29.45
CA ALA A 292 -15.86 -11.34 -29.07
C ALA A 292 -15.91 -11.85 -27.62
N ALA A 293 -14.87 -11.58 -26.83
CA ALA A 293 -14.74 -11.97 -25.44
C ALA A 293 -15.31 -10.89 -24.49
N ILE A 294 -15.29 -11.18 -23.21
CA ILE A 294 -15.46 -10.21 -22.13
C ILE A 294 -14.07 -9.80 -21.65
N ASP A 295 -13.57 -8.66 -22.14
CA ASP A 295 -12.35 -8.03 -21.65
C ASP A 295 -12.70 -6.96 -20.60
N THR A 296 -12.26 -7.14 -19.35
CA THR A 296 -12.61 -6.25 -18.24
C THR A 296 -11.50 -6.09 -17.19
N SER A 297 -11.77 -5.33 -16.13
CA SER A 297 -10.89 -5.12 -14.97
C SER A 297 -9.47 -4.72 -15.38
N PRO A 298 -9.29 -3.68 -16.22
CA PRO A 298 -7.95 -3.24 -16.61
C PRO A 298 -7.16 -2.78 -15.38
N SER A 299 -5.84 -2.88 -15.39
CA SER A 299 -4.93 -2.33 -14.40
C SER A 299 -3.62 -1.97 -15.06
N TYR A 300 -3.26 -0.68 -15.01
CA TYR A 300 -2.00 -0.20 -15.57
C TYR A 300 -0.80 -0.65 -14.74
N ALA A 301 0.27 -1.00 -15.43
CA ALA A 301 1.61 -1.00 -14.83
C ALA A 301 1.96 0.42 -14.33
N PRO A 302 2.74 0.55 -13.25
CA PRO A 302 3.06 1.86 -12.66
C PRO A 302 3.88 2.77 -13.60
N ASP A 303 4.57 2.20 -14.58
CA ASP A 303 5.28 2.93 -15.64
C ASP A 303 4.36 3.39 -16.80
N GLY A 304 3.09 2.99 -16.80
CA GLY A 304 2.10 3.31 -17.83
C GLY A 304 2.30 2.57 -19.15
N SER A 305 3.26 1.65 -19.25
CA SER A 305 3.62 0.98 -20.51
C SER A 305 2.67 -0.16 -20.90
N ARG A 306 2.07 -0.81 -19.89
CA ARG A 306 1.27 -2.03 -20.04
C ARG A 306 -0.01 -1.98 -19.22
N ILE A 307 -0.97 -2.82 -19.61
CA ILE A 307 -2.22 -3.07 -18.90
C ILE A 307 -2.35 -4.58 -18.67
N ALA A 308 -2.56 -4.98 -17.41
CA ALA A 308 -3.11 -6.29 -17.07
C ALA A 308 -4.64 -6.22 -17.07
N PHE A 309 -5.32 -7.25 -17.54
CA PHE A 309 -6.77 -7.28 -17.61
C PHE A 309 -7.30 -8.71 -17.61
N GLU A 310 -8.57 -8.86 -17.28
CA GLU A 310 -9.30 -10.13 -17.29
C GLU A 310 -9.92 -10.36 -18.68
N SER A 311 -9.82 -11.58 -19.20
CA SER A 311 -10.48 -11.99 -20.44
C SER A 311 -10.91 -13.45 -20.43
N ASP A 312 -12.08 -13.75 -20.97
CA ASP A 312 -12.58 -15.12 -21.18
C ASP A 312 -12.34 -15.66 -22.60
N ARG A 313 -11.53 -14.97 -23.42
CA ARG A 313 -11.23 -15.35 -24.83
C ARG A 313 -10.70 -16.78 -25.04
N GLY A 314 -10.19 -17.40 -23.97
CA GLY A 314 -9.70 -18.79 -23.96
C GLY A 314 -10.71 -19.82 -23.44
N GLY A 315 -11.98 -19.43 -23.26
CA GLY A 315 -13.08 -20.28 -22.76
C GLY A 315 -13.40 -20.08 -21.27
N GLN A 316 -12.42 -19.74 -20.43
CA GLN A 316 -12.64 -19.30 -19.05
C GLN A 316 -11.88 -18.00 -18.77
N GLN A 317 -12.31 -17.26 -17.74
CA GLN A 317 -11.66 -16.04 -17.26
C GLN A 317 -10.19 -16.30 -16.90
N GLN A 318 -9.30 -15.55 -17.53
CA GLN A 318 -7.85 -15.59 -17.33
C GLN A 318 -7.29 -14.17 -17.36
N ILE A 319 -6.08 -13.98 -16.83
CA ILE A 319 -5.40 -12.69 -16.84
C ILE A 319 -4.48 -12.61 -18.06
N TYR A 320 -4.59 -11.48 -18.76
CA TYR A 320 -3.78 -11.12 -19.93
C TYR A 320 -3.05 -9.81 -19.68
N VAL A 321 -1.94 -9.62 -20.38
CA VAL A 321 -1.18 -8.38 -20.40
C VAL A 321 -1.03 -7.90 -21.84
N MET A 322 -1.21 -6.60 -22.07
CA MET A 322 -1.00 -5.94 -23.36
C MET A 322 -0.28 -4.60 -23.20
N SER A 323 0.12 -3.99 -24.31
CA SER A 323 0.56 -2.58 -24.32
C SER A 323 -0.57 -1.67 -23.84
N ALA A 324 -0.25 -0.57 -23.15
CA ALA A 324 -1.21 0.46 -22.79
C ALA A 324 -1.89 1.12 -24.02
N GLY A 325 -1.28 1.01 -25.20
CA GLY A 325 -1.88 1.42 -26.47
C GLY A 325 -2.92 0.44 -27.02
N GLY A 326 -3.15 -0.70 -26.37
CA GLY A 326 -4.00 -1.79 -26.86
C GLY A 326 -3.27 -2.74 -27.80
N GLY A 327 -4.04 -3.61 -28.47
CA GLY A 327 -3.53 -4.56 -29.46
C GLY A 327 -3.35 -5.98 -28.92
N GLY A 328 -2.33 -6.68 -29.40
CA GLY A 328 -2.06 -8.07 -29.04
C GLY A 328 -1.83 -8.24 -27.53
N ALA A 329 -2.48 -9.24 -26.94
CA ALA A 329 -2.36 -9.53 -25.52
C ALA A 329 -1.82 -10.94 -25.29
N GLN A 330 -0.99 -11.07 -24.26
CA GLN A 330 -0.40 -12.33 -23.81
C GLN A 330 -1.11 -12.82 -22.55
N ARG A 331 -1.53 -14.08 -22.52
CA ARG A 331 -2.03 -14.74 -21.30
C ARG A 331 -0.88 -14.89 -20.30
N ILE A 332 -1.13 -14.65 -19.01
CA ILE A 332 -0.12 -14.83 -17.96
C ILE A 332 -0.55 -15.80 -16.85
N SER A 333 -1.85 -16.04 -16.66
CA SER A 333 -2.34 -17.04 -15.70
C SER A 333 -2.53 -18.39 -16.37
N TYR A 334 -2.00 -19.46 -15.79
CA TYR A 334 -2.04 -20.81 -16.37
C TYR A 334 -2.44 -21.91 -15.37
N GLY A 335 -2.67 -21.57 -14.09
CA GLY A 335 -3.15 -22.54 -13.12
C GLY A 335 -4.63 -22.88 -13.31
N ASP A 336 -5.09 -23.80 -12.46
CA ASP A 336 -6.46 -24.31 -12.49
C ASP A 336 -7.45 -23.29 -11.96
N GLY A 337 -8.58 -23.12 -12.63
CA GLY A 337 -9.64 -22.19 -12.20
C GLY A 337 -9.61 -20.81 -12.88
N ALA A 338 -10.61 -20.00 -12.55
CA ALA A 338 -10.87 -18.72 -13.19
C ALA A 338 -10.12 -17.59 -12.49
N TYR A 339 -9.40 -16.76 -13.23
CA TYR A 339 -8.63 -15.63 -12.69
C TYR A 339 -9.29 -14.31 -13.08
N SER A 340 -9.48 -13.43 -12.11
CA SER A 340 -10.21 -12.17 -12.26
C SER A 340 -9.59 -11.02 -11.45
N THR A 341 -10.05 -9.81 -11.72
CA THR A 341 -9.68 -8.58 -10.97
C THR A 341 -8.17 -8.35 -10.79
N PRO A 342 -7.35 -8.40 -11.87
CA PRO A 342 -5.92 -8.16 -11.74
C PRO A 342 -5.64 -6.72 -11.26
N VAL A 343 -4.67 -6.57 -10.37
CA VAL A 343 -4.18 -5.26 -9.92
C VAL A 343 -2.65 -5.25 -9.87
N TRP A 344 -2.04 -4.43 -10.73
CA TRP A 344 -0.59 -4.25 -10.75
C TRP A 344 -0.11 -3.60 -9.47
N SER A 345 1.01 -4.09 -8.92
CA SER A 345 1.60 -3.50 -7.72
C SER A 345 2.23 -2.14 -8.03
N PRO A 346 2.25 -1.19 -7.08
CA PRO A 346 2.93 0.10 -7.24
C PRO A 346 4.42 -0.03 -7.57
N LYS A 347 5.06 -1.14 -7.13
CA LYS A 347 6.46 -1.48 -7.43
C LYS A 347 6.66 -2.10 -8.83
N GLY A 348 5.59 -2.46 -9.54
CA GLY A 348 5.65 -3.00 -10.91
C GLY A 348 6.02 -4.47 -11.02
N VAL A 349 6.46 -5.09 -9.92
CA VAL A 349 7.04 -6.45 -9.90
C VAL A 349 6.04 -7.58 -9.69
N LEU A 350 4.81 -7.26 -9.29
CA LEU A 350 3.75 -8.24 -9.00
C LEU A 350 2.41 -7.75 -9.55
N ILE A 351 1.52 -8.69 -9.81
CA ILE A 351 0.10 -8.49 -10.09
C ILE A 351 -0.67 -9.30 -9.05
N ALA A 352 -1.50 -8.64 -8.24
CA ALA A 352 -2.46 -9.29 -7.38
C ALA A 352 -3.68 -9.72 -8.19
N PHE A 353 -4.36 -10.78 -7.78
CA PHE A 353 -5.53 -11.30 -8.48
C PHE A 353 -6.49 -12.02 -7.53
N THR A 354 -7.72 -12.19 -8.01
CA THR A 354 -8.69 -13.15 -7.47
C THR A 354 -8.64 -14.41 -8.32
N ARG A 355 -8.61 -15.59 -7.70
CA ARG A 355 -8.74 -16.88 -8.39
C ARG A 355 -9.89 -17.67 -7.79
N ARG A 356 -10.75 -18.23 -8.63
CA ARG A 356 -11.86 -19.10 -8.23
C ARG A 356 -11.62 -20.52 -8.72
N GLU A 357 -11.57 -21.45 -7.78
CA GLU A 357 -11.30 -22.86 -8.02
C GLU A 357 -12.05 -23.71 -6.98
N GLY A 358 -12.67 -24.82 -7.39
CA GLY A 358 -13.28 -25.77 -6.45
C GLY A 358 -14.38 -25.18 -5.54
N GLY A 359 -15.04 -24.08 -5.95
CA GLY A 359 -16.02 -23.38 -5.13
C GLY A 359 -15.42 -22.51 -4.01
N GLN A 360 -14.11 -22.27 -4.04
CA GLN A 360 -13.40 -21.32 -3.19
C GLN A 360 -12.86 -20.15 -4.00
N PHE A 361 -12.62 -19.05 -3.31
CA PHE A 361 -11.95 -17.87 -3.83
C PHE A 361 -10.62 -17.68 -3.12
N HIS A 362 -9.66 -17.18 -3.87
CA HIS A 362 -8.29 -16.98 -3.43
C HIS A 362 -7.82 -15.59 -3.81
N ILE A 363 -7.15 -14.90 -2.89
CA ILE A 363 -6.33 -13.74 -3.22
C ILE A 363 -4.90 -14.23 -3.44
N GLY A 364 -4.35 -13.94 -4.61
CA GLY A 364 -3.01 -14.36 -4.98
C GLY A 364 -2.18 -13.26 -5.63
N THR A 365 -0.91 -13.56 -5.86
CA THR A 365 0.03 -12.69 -6.60
C THR A 365 0.84 -13.52 -7.59
N MET A 366 1.23 -12.92 -8.71
CA MET A 366 2.15 -13.49 -9.69
C MET A 366 3.03 -12.39 -10.28
N LYS A 367 4.13 -12.73 -10.94
CA LYS A 367 4.91 -11.75 -11.71
C LYS A 367 4.18 -11.38 -13.01
N PRO A 368 4.53 -10.23 -13.65
CA PRO A 368 3.95 -9.84 -14.93
C PRO A 368 4.16 -10.80 -16.09
N ASP A 369 5.07 -11.77 -15.97
CA ASP A 369 5.30 -12.85 -16.94
C ASP A 369 4.50 -14.13 -16.62
N GLY A 370 3.72 -14.12 -15.54
CA GLY A 370 2.94 -15.27 -15.06
C GLY A 370 3.68 -16.19 -14.08
N SER A 371 4.98 -16.03 -13.91
CA SER A 371 5.77 -16.89 -13.02
C SER A 371 5.59 -16.53 -11.54
N GLY A 372 5.90 -17.48 -10.66
CA GLY A 372 5.93 -17.25 -9.22
C GLY A 372 4.55 -17.00 -8.61
N GLU A 373 3.51 -17.66 -9.14
CA GLU A 373 2.17 -17.62 -8.54
C GLU A 373 2.22 -18.02 -7.06
N ARG A 374 1.53 -17.24 -6.22
CA ARG A 374 1.39 -17.49 -4.78
C ARG A 374 -0.01 -17.12 -4.32
N ILE A 375 -0.66 -18.05 -3.63
CA ILE A 375 -1.90 -17.80 -2.90
C ILE A 375 -1.57 -17.22 -1.52
N LEU A 376 -2.25 -16.13 -1.15
CA LEU A 376 -2.05 -15.40 0.10
C LEU A 376 -3.17 -15.64 1.11
N ALA A 377 -4.40 -15.81 0.62
CA ALA A 377 -5.57 -16.07 1.45
C ALA A 377 -6.63 -16.84 0.64
N SER A 378 -7.51 -17.56 1.35
CA SER A 378 -8.60 -18.37 0.77
C SER A 378 -9.87 -18.27 1.61
N SER A 379 -11.04 -18.22 0.98
CA SER A 379 -12.34 -18.34 1.66
C SER A 379 -13.46 -18.73 0.68
N PHE A 380 -14.66 -18.94 1.23
CA PHE A 380 -15.86 -19.22 0.44
C PHE A 380 -16.19 -18.11 -0.58
N HIS A 381 -15.90 -16.85 -0.24
CA HIS A 381 -16.04 -15.71 -1.12
C HIS A 381 -15.13 -14.58 -0.66
N MET A 382 -14.12 -14.25 -1.47
CA MET A 382 -13.23 -13.11 -1.30
C MET A 382 -12.80 -12.59 -2.66
N GLU A 383 -12.80 -11.27 -2.86
CA GLU A 383 -12.39 -10.67 -4.13
C GLU A 383 -11.87 -9.24 -3.94
N GLY A 384 -11.55 -8.59 -5.06
CA GLY A 384 -11.27 -7.16 -5.13
C GLY A 384 -9.98 -6.73 -4.41
N PRO A 385 -8.81 -7.34 -4.72
CA PRO A 385 -7.55 -6.92 -4.10
C PRO A 385 -7.20 -5.47 -4.46
N THR A 386 -6.58 -4.76 -3.53
CA THR A 386 -5.98 -3.42 -3.71
C THR A 386 -4.68 -3.34 -2.93
N TRP A 387 -3.69 -2.61 -3.46
CA TRP A 387 -2.35 -2.52 -2.88
C TRP A 387 -2.22 -1.30 -1.98
N ALA A 388 -1.62 -1.46 -0.81
CA ALA A 388 -0.97 -0.35 -0.11
C ALA A 388 0.10 0.28 -1.01
N PRO A 389 0.36 1.60 -0.92
CA PRO A 389 1.24 2.32 -1.85
C PRO A 389 2.69 1.81 -1.86
N ASN A 390 3.14 1.16 -0.78
CA ASN A 390 4.46 0.55 -0.72
C ASN A 390 4.55 -0.82 -1.43
N GLY A 391 3.43 -1.35 -1.96
CA GLY A 391 3.38 -2.63 -2.66
C GLY A 391 3.66 -3.86 -1.80
N ARG A 392 3.49 -3.78 -0.47
CA ARG A 392 3.77 -4.87 0.48
C ARG A 392 2.51 -5.48 1.10
N VAL A 393 1.45 -4.70 1.23
CA VAL A 393 0.19 -5.13 1.84
C VAL A 393 -0.92 -5.07 0.81
N ILE A 394 -1.78 -6.08 0.82
CA ILE A 394 -2.97 -6.15 -0.02
C ILE A 394 -4.19 -6.11 0.89
N MET A 395 -5.15 -5.24 0.58
CA MET A 395 -6.49 -5.26 1.16
C MET A 395 -7.48 -5.87 0.17
N TYR A 396 -8.47 -6.57 0.67
CA TYR A 396 -9.54 -7.22 -0.10
C TYR A 396 -10.79 -7.32 0.77
N PHE A 397 -11.91 -7.76 0.21
CA PHE A 397 -13.07 -8.11 1.01
C PHE A 397 -13.28 -9.62 1.06
N SER A 398 -13.83 -10.11 2.17
CA SER A 398 -14.32 -11.49 2.29
C SER A 398 -15.76 -11.47 2.80
N ASP A 399 -16.63 -12.24 2.17
CA ASP A 399 -18.00 -12.48 2.61
C ASP A 399 -18.11 -13.93 3.09
N PRO A 400 -18.31 -14.17 4.41
CA PRO A 400 -18.48 -15.53 4.93
C PRO A 400 -19.80 -16.18 4.48
N GLY A 401 -20.67 -15.45 3.77
CA GLY A 401 -21.99 -15.91 3.38
C GLY A 401 -23.00 -15.72 4.51
N ALA A 402 -23.88 -16.72 4.71
CA ALA A 402 -24.92 -16.74 5.75
C ALA A 402 -25.69 -15.39 5.90
N ASN A 403 -26.15 -15.09 7.13
CA ASN A 403 -26.80 -13.82 7.52
C ASN A 403 -25.79 -12.64 7.66
N GLY A 404 -24.51 -12.88 7.36
CA GLY A 404 -23.47 -11.87 7.41
C GLY A 404 -23.45 -10.98 6.16
N GLY A 405 -22.34 -10.30 6.00
CA GLY A 405 -22.02 -9.50 4.83
C GLY A 405 -20.51 -9.31 4.74
N PRO A 406 -20.05 -8.69 3.65
CA PRO A 406 -18.62 -8.57 3.39
C PRO A 406 -17.93 -7.76 4.48
N LYS A 407 -16.67 -8.12 4.77
CA LYS A 407 -15.76 -7.40 5.65
C LYS A 407 -14.42 -7.22 4.96
N LEU A 408 -13.72 -6.15 5.30
CA LEU A 408 -12.39 -5.88 4.76
C LEU A 408 -11.32 -6.65 5.54
N TYR A 409 -10.35 -7.18 4.80
CA TYR A 409 -9.18 -7.86 5.33
C TYR A 409 -7.92 -7.33 4.65
N SER A 410 -6.81 -7.36 5.37
CA SER A 410 -5.47 -7.12 4.82
C SER A 410 -4.59 -8.34 5.03
N VAL A 411 -3.62 -8.53 4.14
CA VAL A 411 -2.60 -9.58 4.23
C VAL A 411 -1.29 -9.08 3.61
N ASP A 412 -0.15 -9.55 4.10
CA ASP A 412 1.15 -9.23 3.49
C ASP A 412 1.44 -10.11 2.25
N ILE A 413 2.36 -9.67 1.38
CA ILE A 413 2.75 -10.39 0.14
C ILE A 413 3.33 -11.80 0.35
N TRP A 414 3.60 -12.21 1.60
CA TRP A 414 4.00 -13.56 1.96
C TRP A 414 2.85 -14.40 2.54
N GLY A 415 1.63 -13.86 2.60
CA GLY A 415 0.45 -14.57 3.12
C GLY A 415 0.36 -14.59 4.64
N ARG A 416 1.12 -13.74 5.35
CA ARG A 416 1.11 -13.68 6.81
C ARG A 416 0.36 -12.44 7.26
N ASN A 417 0.16 -12.37 8.58
CA ASN A 417 -0.48 -11.24 9.25
C ASN A 417 -1.83 -10.86 8.61
N GLN A 418 -2.65 -11.87 8.31
CA GLN A 418 -4.01 -11.62 7.83
C GLN A 418 -4.81 -10.99 8.97
N ARG A 419 -5.41 -9.83 8.72
CA ARG A 419 -6.17 -9.07 9.73
C ARG A 419 -7.45 -8.52 9.15
N GLN A 420 -8.52 -8.58 9.93
CA GLN A 420 -9.76 -7.87 9.60
C GLN A 420 -9.57 -6.37 9.89
N ILE A 421 -10.05 -5.52 8.98
CA ILE A 421 -10.05 -4.07 9.17
C ILE A 421 -11.39 -3.66 9.81
N PRO A 422 -11.39 -2.89 10.91
CA PRO A 422 -12.61 -2.41 11.53
C PRO A 422 -13.42 -1.53 10.59
N THR A 423 -14.73 -1.78 10.49
CA THR A 423 -15.68 -0.96 9.73
C THR A 423 -17.01 -0.88 10.47
N GLU A 424 -17.69 0.28 10.41
CA GLU A 424 -18.99 0.49 11.07
C GLU A 424 -20.08 -0.47 10.57
N THR A 425 -20.05 -0.80 9.28
CA THR A 425 -21.04 -1.63 8.59
C THR A 425 -20.37 -2.80 7.88
N PHE A 426 -21.09 -3.50 7.00
CA PHE A 426 -20.43 -4.39 6.05
C PHE A 426 -19.66 -3.55 5.03
N ALA A 427 -18.59 -4.11 4.47
CA ALA A 427 -17.65 -3.36 3.66
C ALA A 427 -17.05 -4.25 2.57
N SER A 428 -17.11 -3.76 1.33
CA SER A 428 -16.63 -4.44 0.12
C SER A 428 -15.85 -3.48 -0.80
N ASP A 429 -15.26 -4.02 -1.86
CA ASP A 429 -14.60 -3.26 -2.93
C ASP A 429 -13.61 -2.17 -2.46
N PRO A 430 -12.60 -2.50 -1.62
CA PRO A 430 -11.66 -1.51 -1.14
C PRO A 430 -10.77 -0.95 -2.27
N ALA A 431 -10.38 0.29 -2.12
CA ALA A 431 -9.31 0.94 -2.87
C ALA A 431 -8.41 1.70 -1.90
N TRP A 432 -7.15 1.30 -1.83
CA TRP A 432 -6.15 1.96 -1.02
C TRP A 432 -5.67 3.25 -1.71
N SER A 433 -5.54 4.34 -0.96
CA SER A 433 -5.03 5.60 -1.48
C SER A 433 -3.51 5.57 -1.69
N PRO A 434 -2.96 6.49 -2.51
CA PRO A 434 -1.56 6.90 -2.36
C PRO A 434 -1.30 7.49 -0.95
N LEU A 435 -0.03 7.73 -0.62
CA LEU A 435 0.35 8.49 0.58
C LEU A 435 -0.29 9.88 0.54
N LEU A 436 -0.73 10.37 1.69
CA LEU A 436 -1.28 11.72 1.81
C LEU A 436 -0.15 12.75 1.70
N SER A 437 -0.33 13.77 0.86
CA SER A 437 0.63 14.87 0.64
C SER A 437 0.59 15.97 1.69
#